data_AF-A0A3A3CV24-F1
#
_entry.id   AF-A0A3A3CV24-F1
#
_cell.length_a   1.000
_cell.length_b   1.000
_cell.length_c   1.000
_cell.angle_alpha   90.00
_cell.angle_beta   90.00
_cell.angle_gamma   90.00
#
_symmetry.space_group_name_H-M   'P 1'
#
loop_
_entity.id
_entity.type
_entity.pdbx_description
1 polymer ?
#
loop_
_entity_poly.entity_id
_entity_poly.type
_entity_poly.pdbx_seq_one_letter_code
_entity_poly.pdbx_strand_id
1 'polypeptide(L)'
;MKLISALLILLFSIPAFAKKPIRVVDIGVMGLASHDLFQWNSETRENDENGRFDLSTIFDYANGTRINQGGNPKNASNAAVYSITQNLVSFYVGKKTTLLMSRQVTEEQAHIIARQKTLEFFIGMVKESYQRFTNKRFPNYALSLSVNDNEQGVMRALHDILPGTINVNRNLTQEQLTVTDFSLAMTQLSPTEMLQTVKFYDGEYDEEYLHVVIPSFPEPTIINLKEIDHTFIAEQTDYNLDNMLRELHFYGRLPLFGNLVDFTSFGYHLENLFAKGMCNKYADGSPNTWNTIAIDCY
;
A
#
# COMPACT_ATOMS: atom_id res chain seq x y z
N MET A 1 -31.26 29.00 -24.98
CA MET A 1 -31.22 28.75 -23.51
C MET A 1 -31.06 27.27 -23.15
N LYS A 2 -31.86 26.33 -23.67
CA LYS A 2 -31.75 24.89 -23.32
C LYS A 2 -30.38 24.24 -23.66
N LEU A 3 -29.75 24.60 -24.79
CA LEU A 3 -28.41 24.12 -25.17
C LEU A 3 -27.29 24.66 -24.26
N ILE A 4 -27.41 25.90 -23.80
CA ILE A 4 -26.42 26.53 -22.91
C ILE A 4 -26.48 25.89 -21.52
N SER A 5 -27.69 25.60 -21.02
CA SER A 5 -27.89 24.88 -19.76
C SER A 5 -27.38 23.44 -19.82
N ALA A 6 -27.57 22.73 -20.94
CA ALA A 6 -27.03 21.38 -21.13
C ALA A 6 -25.49 21.36 -21.20
N LEU A 7 -24.89 22.34 -21.88
CA LEU A 7 -23.43 22.49 -21.98
C LEU A 7 -22.80 22.85 -20.62
N LEU A 8 -23.45 23.73 -19.84
CA LEU A 8 -23.03 24.07 -18.47
C LEU A 8 -23.10 22.85 -17.55
N ILE A 9 -24.17 22.06 -17.59
CA ILE A 9 -24.28 20.82 -16.78
C ILE A 9 -23.20 19.80 -17.19
N LEU A 10 -22.89 19.67 -18.49
CA LEU A 10 -21.76 18.85 -18.94
C LEU A 10 -20.42 19.38 -18.40
N LEU A 11 -20.17 20.69 -18.50
CA LEU A 11 -18.94 21.32 -18.02
C LEU A 11 -18.76 21.21 -16.49
N PHE A 12 -19.84 21.21 -15.72
CA PHE A 12 -19.81 21.02 -14.27
C PHE A 12 -19.75 19.54 -13.82
N SER A 13 -19.99 18.58 -14.70
CA SER A 13 -19.90 17.15 -14.39
C SER A 13 -18.55 16.52 -14.78
N ILE A 14 -17.76 17.14 -15.66
CA ILE A 14 -16.41 16.70 -16.03
C ILE A 14 -15.45 16.56 -14.82
N PRO A 15 -15.45 17.44 -13.79
CA PRO A 15 -14.54 17.29 -12.65
C PRO A 15 -14.81 16.05 -11.79
N ALA A 16 -16.04 15.52 -11.81
CA ALA A 16 -16.41 14.35 -11.03
C ALA A 16 -15.84 13.04 -11.59
N PHE A 17 -15.41 13.04 -12.86
CA PHE A 17 -14.82 11.89 -13.56
C PHE A 17 -13.28 11.96 -13.65
N ALA A 18 -12.67 13.07 -13.23
CA ALA A 18 -11.23 13.22 -13.26
C ALA A 18 -10.57 12.33 -12.19
N LYS A 19 -9.45 11.70 -12.56
CA LYS A 19 -8.63 10.92 -11.62
C LYS A 19 -8.19 11.81 -10.48
N LYS A 20 -8.40 11.34 -9.25
CA LYS A 20 -7.94 12.06 -8.05
C LYS A 20 -6.40 11.98 -8.00
N PRO A 21 -5.71 13.06 -7.58
CA PRO A 21 -4.27 13.00 -7.40
C PRO A 21 -3.91 11.96 -6.33
N ILE A 22 -2.88 11.17 -6.62
CA ILE A 22 -2.21 10.29 -5.67
C ILE A 22 -1.31 11.17 -4.78
N ARG A 23 -1.22 10.81 -3.51
CA ARG A 23 -0.46 11.53 -2.49
C ARG A 23 0.53 10.60 -1.79
N VAL A 24 1.48 11.19 -1.08
CA VAL A 24 2.45 10.45 -0.26
C VAL A 24 1.77 9.51 0.75
N VAL A 25 0.64 9.93 1.35
CA VAL A 25 -0.18 9.07 2.22
C VAL A 25 -0.65 7.81 1.51
N ASP A 26 -1.04 7.90 0.24
CA ASP A 26 -1.54 6.77 -0.53
C ASP A 26 -0.39 5.78 -0.84
N ILE A 27 0.82 6.29 -1.10
CA ILE A 27 2.04 5.47 -1.23
C ILE A 27 2.32 4.70 0.06
N GLY A 28 2.28 5.39 1.20
CA GLY A 28 2.51 4.74 2.51
C GLY A 28 1.48 3.67 2.84
N VAL A 29 0.20 3.93 2.53
CA VAL A 29 -0.89 2.97 2.77
C VAL A 29 -0.79 1.76 1.86
N MET A 30 -0.60 1.97 0.55
CA MET A 30 -0.52 0.87 -0.42
C MET A 30 0.78 0.06 -0.23
N GLY A 31 1.88 0.71 0.16
CA GLY A 31 3.11 0.03 0.55
C GLY A 31 2.91 -0.86 1.78
N LEU A 32 2.29 -0.34 2.85
CA LEU A 32 1.98 -1.16 4.03
C LEU A 32 0.99 -2.29 3.71
N ALA A 33 -0.02 -2.03 2.88
CA ALA A 33 -0.96 -3.06 2.43
C ALA A 33 -0.23 -4.17 1.66
N SER A 34 0.75 -3.82 0.82
CA SER A 34 1.59 -4.80 0.16
C SER A 34 2.42 -5.61 1.15
N HIS A 35 2.96 -5.00 2.21
CA HIS A 35 3.74 -5.70 3.23
C HIS A 35 2.89 -6.62 4.12
N ASP A 36 1.60 -6.31 4.29
CA ASP A 36 0.66 -7.13 5.05
C ASP A 36 0.20 -8.35 4.23
N LEU A 37 0.09 -8.20 2.92
CA LEU A 37 -0.27 -9.30 2.01
C LEU A 37 0.94 -10.14 1.62
N PHE A 38 2.13 -9.54 1.60
CA PHE A 38 3.34 -10.17 1.09
C PHE A 38 4.58 -9.92 1.97
N GLN A 39 5.29 -11.00 2.26
CA GLN A 39 6.69 -11.04 2.67
C GLN A 39 7.43 -12.06 1.81
N TRP A 40 7.94 -11.59 0.67
CA TRP A 40 8.78 -12.43 -0.18
C TRP A 40 10.07 -12.86 0.54
N ASN A 41 10.30 -14.16 0.58
CA ASN A 41 11.55 -14.78 0.99
C ASN A 41 12.34 -15.19 -0.25
N SER A 42 13.45 -14.51 -0.50
CA SER A 42 14.30 -14.76 -1.68
C SER A 42 15.03 -16.10 -1.64
N GLU A 43 15.22 -16.70 -0.46
CA GLU A 43 15.91 -17.99 -0.32
C GLU A 43 14.98 -19.16 -0.63
N THR A 44 13.76 -19.14 -0.10
CA THR A 44 12.77 -20.20 -0.34
C THR A 44 11.94 -19.97 -1.60
N ARG A 45 11.91 -18.73 -2.10
CA ARG A 45 11.01 -18.27 -3.18
C ARG A 45 9.54 -18.43 -2.82
N GLU A 46 9.21 -18.19 -1.56
CA GLU A 46 7.84 -18.28 -1.04
C GLU A 46 7.42 -16.97 -0.35
N ASN A 47 6.11 -16.80 -0.20
CA ASN A 47 5.53 -15.72 0.57
C ASN A 47 5.37 -16.15 2.03
N ASP A 48 6.06 -15.49 2.96
CA ASP A 48 5.96 -15.78 4.41
C ASP A 48 4.70 -15.15 5.06
N GLU A 49 4.02 -14.22 4.38
CA GLU A 49 2.77 -13.63 4.88
C GLU A 49 1.53 -14.45 4.50
N ASN A 50 0.46 -14.25 5.26
CA ASN A 50 -0.77 -15.02 5.11
C ASN A 50 -1.70 -14.53 3.98
N GLY A 51 -1.36 -13.43 3.31
CA GLY A 51 -2.14 -12.87 2.20
C GLY A 51 -3.49 -12.29 2.61
N ARG A 52 -3.64 -11.84 3.85
CA ARG A 52 -4.85 -11.20 4.39
C ARG A 52 -4.55 -9.84 4.98
N PHE A 53 -5.57 -8.98 4.98
CA PHE A 53 -5.55 -7.78 5.80
C PHE A 53 -5.87 -8.17 7.22
N ASP A 54 -4.82 -8.36 8.01
CA ASP A 54 -4.93 -8.51 9.46
C ASP A 54 -3.84 -7.77 10.24
N LEU A 55 -2.99 -7.00 9.56
CA LEU A 55 -1.85 -6.29 10.16
C LEU A 55 -0.86 -7.25 10.83
N SER A 56 -0.76 -8.52 10.40
CA SER A 56 0.24 -9.50 10.85
C SER A 56 1.66 -8.95 10.75
N THR A 57 1.93 -8.17 9.69
CA THR A 57 3.21 -7.51 9.47
C THR A 57 3.60 -6.57 10.61
N ILE A 58 2.63 -6.06 11.39
CA ILE A 58 2.86 -5.26 12.61
C ILE A 58 2.74 -6.13 13.87
N PHE A 59 1.64 -6.88 13.99
CA PHE A 59 1.21 -7.47 15.27
C PHE A 59 1.73 -8.87 15.54
N ASP A 60 2.02 -9.64 14.50
CA ASP A 60 2.43 -11.05 14.62
C ASP A 60 3.92 -11.22 14.33
N TYR A 61 4.55 -10.26 13.63
CA TYR A 61 5.99 -10.26 13.39
C TYR A 61 6.78 -10.36 14.70
N ALA A 62 7.74 -11.31 14.74
CA ALA A 62 8.51 -11.65 15.93
C ALA A 62 7.62 -11.90 17.18
N ASN A 63 6.50 -12.60 16.98
CA ASN A 63 5.50 -12.91 18.01
C ASN A 63 4.99 -11.66 18.75
N GLY A 64 4.83 -10.54 18.03
CA GLY A 64 4.31 -9.28 18.58
C GLY A 64 5.27 -8.52 19.49
N THR A 65 6.49 -9.00 19.70
CA THR A 65 7.49 -8.30 20.53
C THR A 65 7.96 -6.98 19.93
N ARG A 66 7.67 -6.75 18.64
CA ARG A 66 8.08 -5.57 17.87
C ARG A 66 6.97 -4.58 17.51
N ILE A 67 5.77 -4.71 18.11
CA ILE A 67 4.63 -3.84 17.78
C ILE A 67 4.98 -2.36 17.90
N ASN A 68 5.62 -1.96 19.00
CA ASN A 68 5.97 -0.55 19.25
C ASN A 68 7.03 -0.02 18.26
N GLN A 69 7.79 -0.90 17.61
CA GLN A 69 8.76 -0.54 16.56
C GLN A 69 8.15 -0.60 15.15
N GLY A 70 6.87 -0.99 15.01
CA GLY A 70 6.19 -1.14 13.72
C GLY A 70 6.22 -2.55 13.12
N GLY A 71 6.63 -3.55 13.91
CA GLY A 71 6.68 -4.95 13.51
C GLY A 71 7.83 -5.27 12.56
N ASN A 72 7.49 -5.73 11.35
CA ASN A 72 8.44 -6.10 10.32
C ASN A 72 9.36 -4.92 9.96
N PRO A 73 10.70 -5.08 9.96
CA PRO A 73 11.65 -4.03 9.57
C PRO A 73 11.40 -3.42 8.19
N LYS A 74 10.77 -4.16 7.26
CA LYS A 74 10.37 -3.63 5.95
C LYS A 74 9.39 -2.45 6.08
N ASN A 75 8.60 -2.37 7.15
CA ASN A 75 7.71 -1.23 7.40
C ASN A 75 8.47 0.07 7.75
N ALA A 76 9.76 -0.05 8.04
CA ALA A 76 10.65 1.06 8.37
C ALA A 76 11.63 1.42 7.23
N SER A 77 11.53 0.78 6.05
CA SER A 77 12.43 1.04 4.92
C SER A 77 12.02 2.23 4.05
N ASN A 78 10.85 2.81 4.29
CA ASN A 78 10.30 3.93 3.55
C ASN A 78 9.58 4.89 4.50
N ALA A 79 9.90 6.18 4.45
CA ALA A 79 9.36 7.19 5.36
C ALA A 79 7.81 7.29 5.31
N ALA A 80 7.20 7.15 4.13
CA ALA A 80 5.75 7.18 4.00
C ALA A 80 5.09 5.95 4.63
N VAL A 81 5.63 4.74 4.36
CA VAL A 81 5.14 3.49 4.98
C VAL A 81 5.32 3.56 6.50
N TYR A 82 6.51 3.95 6.96
CA TYR A 82 6.81 4.09 8.38
C TYR A 82 5.85 5.06 9.08
N SER A 83 5.52 6.18 8.45
CA SER A 83 4.56 7.14 8.98
C SER A 83 3.16 6.54 9.15
N ILE A 84 2.68 5.75 8.18
CA ILE A 84 1.41 5.02 8.30
C ILE A 84 1.49 3.98 9.42
N THR A 85 2.55 3.18 9.44
CA THR A 85 2.78 2.16 10.47
C THR A 85 2.75 2.76 11.87
N GLN A 86 3.46 3.86 12.10
CA GLN A 86 3.51 4.52 13.41
C GLN A 86 2.17 5.16 13.80
N ASN A 87 1.41 5.67 12.84
CA ASN A 87 0.04 6.13 13.08
C ASN A 87 -0.88 4.98 13.53
N LEU A 88 -0.78 3.80 12.90
CA LEU A 88 -1.55 2.62 13.29
C LEU A 88 -1.13 2.07 14.66
N VAL A 89 0.17 2.01 14.94
CA VAL A 89 0.70 1.63 16.25
C VAL A 89 0.19 2.58 17.33
N SER A 90 0.24 3.88 17.09
CA SER A 90 -0.26 4.90 18.03
C SER A 90 -1.77 4.77 18.27
N PHE A 91 -2.55 4.53 17.20
CA PHE A 91 -3.99 4.29 17.30
C PHE A 91 -4.29 3.03 18.14
N TYR A 92 -3.60 1.92 17.85
CA TYR A 92 -3.71 0.67 18.59
C TYR A 92 -3.38 0.85 20.07
N VAL A 93 -2.23 1.47 20.41
CA VAL A 93 -1.81 1.71 21.79
C VAL A 93 -2.81 2.59 22.53
N GLY A 94 -3.32 3.64 21.89
CA GLY A 94 -4.35 4.51 22.45
C GLY A 94 -5.65 3.75 22.77
N LYS A 95 -6.11 2.91 21.84
CA LYS A 95 -7.30 2.05 22.04
C LYS A 95 -7.09 1.02 23.15
N LYS A 96 -5.98 0.27 23.12
CA LYS A 96 -5.67 -0.75 24.14
C LYS A 96 -5.57 -0.12 25.53
N THR A 97 -4.87 1.00 25.67
CA THR A 97 -4.74 1.73 26.95
C THR A 97 -6.10 2.16 27.48
N THR A 98 -6.94 2.76 26.64
CA THR A 98 -8.30 3.21 27.04
C THR A 98 -9.16 2.05 27.54
N LEU A 99 -9.10 0.90 26.85
CA LEU A 99 -9.81 -0.32 27.23
C LEU A 99 -9.30 -0.88 28.58
N LEU A 100 -7.99 -0.93 28.78
CA LEU A 100 -7.41 -1.37 30.05
C LEU A 100 -7.77 -0.44 31.23
N MET A 101 -7.80 0.88 30.99
CA MET A 101 -8.21 1.86 32.00
C MET A 101 -9.68 1.70 32.44
N SER A 102 -10.55 1.14 31.59
CA SER A 102 -11.93 0.84 31.95
C SER A 102 -12.06 -0.24 33.03
N ARG A 103 -11.03 -1.10 33.17
CA ARG A 103 -11.02 -2.29 34.05
C ARG A 103 -12.15 -3.30 33.78
N GLN A 104 -12.79 -3.23 32.61
CA GLN A 104 -13.89 -4.12 32.21
C GLN A 104 -13.44 -5.29 31.35
N VAL A 105 -12.23 -5.22 30.80
CA VAL A 105 -11.69 -6.22 29.87
C VAL A 105 -10.31 -6.68 30.30
N THR A 106 -9.95 -7.91 29.97
CA THR A 106 -8.59 -8.44 30.14
C THR A 106 -7.62 -7.81 29.14
N GLU A 107 -6.32 -8.01 29.35
CA GLU A 107 -5.31 -7.55 28.40
C GLU A 107 -5.47 -8.20 27.02
N GLU A 108 -5.79 -9.48 26.98
CA GLU A 108 -6.05 -10.22 25.75
C GLU A 108 -7.27 -9.66 25.01
N GLN A 109 -8.38 -9.44 25.71
CA GLN A 109 -9.58 -8.82 25.14
C GLN A 109 -9.29 -7.40 24.63
N ALA A 110 -8.53 -6.61 25.39
CA ALA A 110 -8.14 -5.26 24.97
C ALA A 110 -7.27 -5.29 23.70
N HIS A 111 -6.34 -6.25 23.59
CA HIS A 111 -5.54 -6.45 22.38
C HIS A 111 -6.42 -6.78 21.17
N ILE A 112 -7.32 -7.77 21.31
CA ILE A 112 -8.21 -8.21 20.23
C ILE A 112 -9.05 -7.03 19.71
N ILE A 113 -9.73 -6.33 20.62
CA ILE A 113 -10.60 -5.20 20.24
C ILE A 113 -9.77 -4.07 19.61
N ALA A 114 -8.60 -3.75 20.17
CA ALA A 114 -7.74 -2.68 19.64
C ALA A 114 -7.21 -3.04 18.25
N ARG A 115 -6.78 -4.28 18.00
CA ARG A 115 -6.31 -4.73 16.68
C ARG A 115 -7.45 -4.68 15.65
N GLN A 116 -8.62 -5.22 15.97
CA GLN A 116 -9.80 -5.17 15.09
C GLN A 116 -10.16 -3.73 14.70
N LYS A 117 -10.14 -2.80 15.67
CA LYS A 117 -10.40 -1.37 15.39
C LYS A 117 -9.28 -0.69 14.60
N THR A 118 -8.04 -1.11 14.79
CA THR A 118 -6.90 -0.59 14.01
C THR A 118 -6.96 -1.08 12.57
N LEU A 119 -7.33 -2.34 12.37
CA LEU A 119 -7.54 -2.92 11.05
C LEU A 119 -8.72 -2.26 10.32
N GLU A 120 -9.84 -2.03 10.99
CA GLU A 120 -10.99 -1.29 10.43
C GLU A 120 -10.57 0.11 9.95
N PHE A 121 -9.77 0.81 10.75
CA PHE A 121 -9.21 2.11 10.40
C PHE A 121 -8.27 2.02 9.18
N PHE A 122 -7.36 1.05 9.17
CA PHE A 122 -6.42 0.81 8.07
C PHE A 122 -7.14 0.49 6.75
N ILE A 123 -8.13 -0.41 6.76
CA ILE A 123 -8.92 -0.77 5.57
C ILE A 123 -9.66 0.45 5.01
N GLY A 124 -10.11 1.37 5.86
CA GLY A 124 -10.65 2.66 5.42
C GLY A 124 -9.64 3.44 4.58
N MET A 125 -8.40 3.53 5.03
CA MET A 125 -7.31 4.18 4.30
C MET A 125 -6.97 3.45 2.99
N VAL A 126 -6.94 2.11 3.02
CA VAL A 126 -6.70 1.27 1.83
C VAL A 126 -7.76 1.50 0.76
N LYS A 127 -9.05 1.57 1.14
CA LYS A 127 -10.16 1.84 0.21
C LYS A 127 -9.99 3.18 -0.50
N GLU A 128 -9.62 4.23 0.23
CA GLU A 128 -9.39 5.55 -0.35
C GLU A 128 -8.18 5.57 -1.29
N SER A 129 -7.07 4.95 -0.86
CA SER A 129 -5.82 4.90 -1.63
C SER A 129 -5.98 4.08 -2.91
N TYR A 130 -6.62 2.92 -2.82
CA TYR A 130 -6.97 2.08 -3.96
C TYR A 130 -7.77 2.86 -5.00
N GLN A 131 -8.77 3.64 -4.59
CA GLN A 131 -9.57 4.43 -5.52
C GLN A 131 -8.75 5.53 -6.21
N ARG A 132 -7.75 6.12 -5.55
CA ARG A 132 -6.86 7.12 -6.19
C ARG A 132 -5.91 6.49 -7.19
N PHE A 133 -5.33 5.33 -6.85
CA PHE A 133 -4.45 4.57 -7.74
C PHE A 133 -5.23 4.10 -8.99
N THR A 134 -6.35 3.43 -8.76
CA THR A 134 -7.03 2.69 -9.83
C THR A 134 -8.11 3.50 -10.53
N ASN A 135 -8.61 4.58 -9.93
CA ASN A 135 -9.86 5.23 -10.36
C ASN A 135 -11.08 4.27 -10.37
N LYS A 136 -11.01 3.14 -9.66
CA LYS A 136 -12.10 2.18 -9.46
C LYS A 136 -12.51 2.16 -7.99
N ARG A 137 -13.77 1.81 -7.71
CA ARG A 137 -14.19 1.54 -6.32
C ARG A 137 -13.46 0.30 -5.81
N PHE A 138 -13.15 0.30 -4.52
CA PHE A 138 -12.63 -0.88 -3.85
C PHE A 138 -13.58 -2.08 -4.04
N PRO A 139 -13.06 -3.32 -4.17
CA PRO A 139 -13.92 -4.48 -4.34
C PRO A 139 -14.96 -4.58 -3.22
N ASN A 140 -16.16 -5.00 -3.58
CA ASN A 140 -17.27 -5.24 -2.64
C ASN A 140 -17.57 -6.73 -2.45
N TYR A 141 -16.64 -7.58 -2.89
CA TYR A 141 -16.65 -9.03 -2.75
C TYR A 141 -15.31 -9.47 -2.15
N ALA A 142 -15.28 -10.64 -1.51
CA ALA A 142 -14.07 -11.24 -0.97
C ALA A 142 -13.84 -12.62 -1.57
N LEU A 143 -12.57 -13.01 -1.73
CA LEU A 143 -12.19 -14.30 -2.33
C LEU A 143 -11.47 -15.18 -1.32
N SER A 144 -11.93 -16.41 -1.15
CA SER A 144 -11.31 -17.42 -0.26
C SER A 144 -10.11 -18.12 -0.92
N LEU A 145 -9.25 -17.36 -1.60
CA LEU A 145 -8.08 -17.87 -2.32
C LEU A 145 -6.79 -17.30 -1.71
N SER A 146 -5.68 -18.01 -1.87
CA SER A 146 -4.35 -17.49 -1.55
C SER A 146 -3.95 -16.37 -2.52
N VAL A 147 -3.21 -15.38 -2.03
CA VAL A 147 -2.49 -14.45 -2.90
C VAL A 147 -1.43 -15.20 -3.71
N ASN A 148 -1.05 -14.70 -4.88
CA ASN A 148 -0.09 -15.37 -5.76
C ASN A 148 0.93 -14.41 -6.39
N ASP A 149 1.90 -14.98 -7.10
CA ASP A 149 3.02 -14.22 -7.67
C ASP A 149 2.60 -13.25 -8.78
N ASN A 150 1.52 -13.53 -9.52
CA ASN A 150 0.96 -12.56 -10.49
C ASN A 150 0.51 -11.29 -9.76
N GLU A 151 -0.14 -11.44 -8.61
CA GLU A 151 -0.62 -10.31 -7.81
C GLU A 151 0.52 -9.53 -7.17
N GLN A 152 1.57 -10.22 -6.72
CA GLN A 152 2.79 -9.59 -6.25
C GLN A 152 3.53 -8.85 -7.37
N GLY A 153 3.64 -9.46 -8.54
CA GLY A 153 4.24 -8.86 -9.74
C GLY A 153 3.51 -7.59 -10.17
N VAL A 154 2.18 -7.58 -10.08
CA VAL A 154 1.40 -6.36 -10.32
C VAL A 154 1.70 -5.28 -9.31
N MET A 155 1.73 -5.58 -8.00
CA MET A 155 2.09 -4.58 -6.98
C MET A 155 3.49 -3.99 -7.21
N ARG A 156 4.44 -4.80 -7.66
CA ARG A 156 5.79 -4.35 -8.04
C ARG A 156 5.79 -3.44 -9.26
N ALA A 157 5.00 -3.75 -10.29
CA ALA A 157 4.89 -2.89 -11.47
C ALA A 157 4.32 -1.50 -11.14
N LEU A 158 3.50 -1.38 -10.08
CA LEU A 158 3.02 -0.09 -9.58
C LEU A 158 4.10 0.73 -8.86
N HIS A 159 5.35 0.25 -8.78
CA HIS A 159 6.45 1.05 -8.24
C HIS A 159 6.80 2.27 -9.12
N ASP A 160 6.28 2.37 -10.34
CA ASP A 160 6.52 3.55 -11.20
C ASP A 160 6.08 4.86 -10.54
N ILE A 161 5.01 4.89 -9.74
CA ILE A 161 4.52 6.10 -9.06
C ILE A 161 5.23 6.41 -7.74
N LEU A 162 6.19 5.59 -7.31
CA LEU A 162 6.92 5.85 -6.08
C LEU A 162 7.74 7.14 -6.22
N PRO A 163 7.56 8.12 -5.32
CA PRO A 163 8.34 9.35 -5.37
C PRO A 163 9.78 9.08 -4.90
N GLY A 164 10.76 9.45 -5.70
CA GLY A 164 12.17 9.39 -5.32
C GLY A 164 12.52 10.38 -4.22
N THR A 165 11.82 11.52 -4.18
CA THR A 165 11.99 12.56 -3.16
C THR A 165 10.66 13.07 -2.59
N ILE A 166 10.68 13.53 -1.35
CA ILE A 166 9.55 14.16 -0.66
C ILE A 166 10.05 15.47 -0.05
N ASN A 167 9.33 16.57 -0.24
CA ASN A 167 9.69 17.79 0.46
C ASN A 167 9.27 17.70 1.93
N VAL A 168 10.19 17.97 2.85
CA VAL A 168 9.95 17.96 4.29
C VAL A 168 10.14 19.35 4.87
N ASN A 169 9.28 19.71 5.81
CA ASN A 169 9.40 20.91 6.61
C ASN A 169 10.23 20.55 7.85
N ARG A 170 11.42 21.14 7.95
CA ARG A 170 12.30 21.00 9.10
C ARG A 170 12.56 22.40 9.61
N ASN A 171 12.04 22.69 10.81
CA ASN A 171 12.06 24.05 11.37
C ASN A 171 11.34 25.07 10.45
N LEU A 172 12.05 26.11 10.00
CA LEU A 172 11.55 27.16 9.11
C LEU A 172 11.99 26.97 7.65
N THR A 173 12.63 25.83 7.32
CA THR A 173 13.13 25.52 5.98
C THR A 173 12.41 24.31 5.39
N GLN A 174 12.32 24.31 4.06
CA GLN A 174 11.87 23.16 3.28
C GLN A 174 13.11 22.46 2.71
N GLU A 175 13.21 21.16 2.96
CA GLU A 175 14.30 20.29 2.52
C GLU A 175 13.74 19.15 1.67
N GLN A 176 14.56 18.54 0.81
CA GLN A 176 14.16 17.34 0.07
C GLN A 176 14.72 16.11 0.77
N LEU A 177 13.85 15.17 1.11
CA LEU A 177 14.18 13.86 1.64
C LEU A 177 14.20 12.87 0.48
N THR A 178 15.33 12.20 0.27
CA THR A 178 15.43 11.06 -0.65
C THR A 178 14.80 9.84 0.01
N VAL A 179 13.77 9.26 -0.61
CA VAL A 179 12.94 8.21 0.00
C VAL A 179 13.71 6.88 0.14
N THR A 180 14.71 6.67 -0.71
CA THR A 180 15.56 5.46 -0.72
C THR A 180 16.79 5.58 0.18
N ASP A 181 17.00 6.71 0.85
CA ASP A 181 18.08 6.88 1.83
C ASP A 181 17.76 6.12 3.11
N PHE A 182 18.50 5.04 3.36
CA PHE A 182 18.31 4.18 4.54
C PHE A 182 18.43 4.96 5.86
N SER A 183 19.23 6.03 5.90
CA SER A 183 19.42 6.84 7.11
C SER A 183 18.17 7.64 7.47
N LEU A 184 17.29 7.86 6.49
CA LEU A 184 16.06 8.64 6.60
C LEU A 184 14.81 7.74 6.61
N ALA A 185 14.96 6.43 6.47
CA ALA A 185 13.86 5.48 6.31
C ALA A 185 12.88 5.45 7.51
N MET A 186 13.38 5.71 8.72
CA MET A 186 12.59 5.83 9.96
C MET A 186 12.11 7.25 10.27
N THR A 187 12.03 8.12 9.25
CA THR A 187 11.52 9.49 9.42
C THR A 187 10.00 9.49 9.39
N GLN A 188 9.37 9.99 10.45
CA GLN A 188 7.92 10.26 10.43
C GLN A 188 7.64 11.58 9.69
N LEU A 189 6.73 11.51 8.73
CA LEU A 189 6.25 12.64 7.96
C LEU A 189 5.04 13.27 8.65
N SER A 190 5.01 14.60 8.69
CA SER A 190 3.90 15.40 9.16
C SER A 190 2.67 15.29 8.25
N PRO A 191 1.46 15.66 8.73
CA PRO A 191 0.25 15.61 7.91
C PRO A 191 0.35 16.42 6.61
N THR A 192 1.02 17.58 6.62
CA THR A 192 1.23 18.38 5.40
C THR A 192 2.17 17.69 4.42
N GLU A 193 3.21 17.03 4.92
CA GLU A 193 4.15 16.28 4.08
C GLU A 193 3.46 15.07 3.44
N MET A 194 2.62 14.37 4.19
CA MET A 194 1.83 13.23 3.73
C MET A 194 0.76 13.59 2.68
N LEU A 195 0.34 14.86 2.62
CA LEU A 195 -0.66 15.34 1.65
C LEU A 195 -0.07 15.83 0.33
N GLN A 196 1.26 15.85 0.19
CA GLN A 196 1.91 16.18 -1.07
C GLN A 196 1.46 15.24 -2.18
N THR A 197 1.22 15.81 -3.36
CA THR A 197 0.89 15.04 -4.56
C THR A 197 2.15 14.38 -5.08
N VAL A 198 2.04 13.11 -5.47
CA VAL A 198 3.11 12.38 -6.17
C VAL A 198 2.82 12.35 -7.66
N LYS A 199 3.83 11.97 -8.46
CA LYS A 199 3.61 11.77 -9.89
C LYS A 199 2.56 10.67 -10.11
N PHE A 200 1.82 10.81 -11.21
CA PHE A 200 0.91 9.76 -11.66
C PHE A 200 1.63 8.83 -12.63
N TYR A 201 1.05 7.67 -12.92
CA TYR A 201 1.65 6.64 -13.79
C TYR A 201 2.27 7.23 -15.07
N ASP A 202 3.59 7.20 -15.16
CA ASP A 202 4.35 7.67 -16.31
C ASP A 202 5.19 6.56 -16.95
N GLY A 203 5.14 5.34 -16.39
CA GLY A 203 5.88 4.18 -16.88
C GLY A 203 7.37 4.23 -16.59
N GLU A 204 7.84 5.17 -15.77
CA GLU A 204 9.25 5.30 -15.41
C GLU A 204 9.44 5.23 -13.90
N TYR A 205 10.53 4.61 -13.47
CA TYR A 205 10.94 4.64 -12.06
C TYR A 205 11.67 5.96 -11.81
N ASP A 206 11.51 6.54 -10.62
CA ASP A 206 12.33 7.69 -10.22
C ASP A 206 13.81 7.25 -10.04
N GLU A 207 14.74 8.14 -10.38
CA GLU A 207 16.20 7.88 -10.41
C GLU A 207 16.74 7.34 -9.08
N GLU A 208 16.16 7.78 -7.96
CA GLU A 208 16.50 7.35 -6.61
C GLU A 208 16.25 5.85 -6.39
N TYR A 209 15.34 5.23 -7.15
CA TYR A 209 15.05 3.79 -7.11
C TYR A 209 15.92 2.96 -8.05
N LEU A 210 16.66 3.61 -8.96
CA LEU A 210 17.63 2.94 -9.84
C LEU A 210 19.00 2.75 -9.16
N HIS A 211 19.25 3.46 -8.05
CA HIS A 211 20.53 3.49 -7.33
C HIS A 211 20.34 3.40 -5.81
N VAL A 212 19.53 2.47 -5.32
CA VAL A 212 19.25 2.32 -3.88
C VAL A 212 20.48 1.77 -3.18
N VAL A 213 20.95 2.47 -2.15
CA VAL A 213 22.09 2.05 -1.33
C VAL A 213 21.61 1.25 -0.12
N ILE A 214 21.94 -0.03 -0.09
CA ILE A 214 21.70 -0.92 1.05
C ILE A 214 22.97 -1.00 1.90
N PRO A 215 22.92 -0.63 3.19
CA PRO A 215 24.03 -0.84 4.11
C PRO A 215 24.32 -2.34 4.26
N SER A 216 25.51 -2.76 3.86
CA SER A 216 26.00 -4.13 4.04
C SER A 216 27.50 -4.10 4.34
N PHE A 217 28.02 -5.21 4.86
CA PHE A 217 29.42 -5.35 5.24
C PHE A 217 30.11 -6.38 4.33
N PRO A 218 31.33 -6.12 3.81
CA PRO A 218 32.24 -5.01 4.15
C PRO A 218 31.94 -3.68 3.44
N GLU A 219 31.20 -3.71 2.33
CA GLU A 219 30.90 -2.53 1.52
C GLU A 219 29.38 -2.46 1.24
N PRO A 220 28.79 -1.25 1.13
CA PRO A 220 27.39 -1.09 0.75
C PRO A 220 27.07 -1.76 -0.59
N THR A 221 25.87 -2.31 -0.71
CA THR A 221 25.35 -2.86 -1.96
C THR A 221 24.45 -1.85 -2.64
N ILE A 222 24.72 -1.52 -3.90
CA ILE A 222 23.83 -0.68 -4.71
C ILE A 222 22.93 -1.61 -5.51
N ILE A 223 21.62 -1.39 -5.43
CA ILE A 223 20.63 -2.15 -6.19
C ILE A 223 19.81 -1.23 -7.10
N ASN A 224 19.36 -1.79 -8.21
CA ASN A 224 18.38 -1.19 -9.10
C ASN A 224 17.02 -1.86 -8.87
N LEU A 225 16.05 -1.13 -8.31
CA LEU A 225 14.74 -1.69 -8.00
C LEU A 225 14.00 -2.13 -9.28
N LYS A 226 14.13 -1.38 -10.38
CA LYS A 226 13.53 -1.74 -11.67
C LYS A 226 14.05 -3.08 -12.18
N GLU A 227 15.35 -3.35 -12.04
CA GLU A 227 15.95 -4.64 -12.43
C GLU A 227 15.50 -5.80 -11.54
N ILE A 228 15.37 -5.55 -10.23
CA ILE A 228 14.84 -6.54 -9.28
C ILE A 228 13.39 -6.89 -9.62
N ASP A 229 12.55 -5.88 -9.83
CA ASP A 229 11.14 -6.08 -10.18
C ASP A 229 11.00 -6.73 -11.56
N HIS A 230 11.83 -6.35 -12.54
CA HIS A 230 11.87 -6.97 -13.86
C HIS A 230 12.20 -8.47 -13.75
N THR A 231 13.25 -8.80 -12.99
CA THR A 231 13.68 -10.19 -12.78
C THR A 231 12.58 -11.00 -12.10
N PHE A 232 11.99 -10.47 -11.01
CA PHE A 232 10.89 -11.15 -10.32
C PHE A 232 9.72 -11.42 -11.27
N ILE A 233 9.26 -10.40 -12.00
CA ILE A 233 8.11 -10.52 -12.91
C ILE A 233 8.39 -11.52 -14.02
N ALA A 234 9.57 -11.46 -14.64
CA ALA A 234 9.95 -12.37 -15.72
C ALA A 234 10.10 -13.83 -15.26
N GLU A 235 10.51 -14.06 -14.01
CA GLU A 235 10.71 -15.42 -13.49
C GLU A 235 9.46 -16.03 -12.86
N GLN A 236 8.58 -15.22 -12.28
CA GLN A 236 7.47 -15.71 -11.43
C GLN A 236 6.08 -15.53 -12.04
N THR A 237 5.98 -14.83 -13.16
CA THR A 237 4.70 -14.50 -13.79
C THR A 237 4.78 -14.68 -15.29
N ASP A 238 3.62 -14.68 -15.96
CA ASP A 238 3.55 -14.65 -17.43
C ASP A 238 3.64 -13.22 -18.01
N TYR A 239 3.90 -12.21 -17.16
CA TYR A 239 3.97 -10.81 -17.55
C TYR A 239 5.40 -10.37 -17.90
N ASN A 240 5.48 -9.21 -18.54
CA ASN A 240 6.73 -8.52 -18.85
C ASN A 240 6.65 -7.08 -18.33
N LEU A 241 7.60 -6.68 -17.49
CA LEU A 241 7.56 -5.37 -16.83
C LEU A 241 7.51 -4.20 -17.82
N ASP A 242 8.28 -4.25 -18.92
CA ASP A 242 8.29 -3.15 -19.90
C ASP A 242 6.92 -2.95 -20.58
N ASN A 243 6.20 -4.05 -20.85
CA ASN A 243 4.83 -3.97 -21.36
C ASN A 243 3.87 -3.41 -20.29
N MET A 244 4.01 -3.84 -19.04
CA MET A 244 3.19 -3.32 -17.93
C MET A 244 3.41 -1.81 -17.74
N LEU A 245 4.66 -1.35 -17.71
CA LEU A 245 5.02 0.07 -17.61
C LEU A 245 4.49 0.89 -18.79
N ARG A 246 4.53 0.32 -20.01
CA ARG A 246 3.93 0.96 -21.19
C ARG A 246 2.41 1.14 -21.04
N GLU A 247 1.71 0.13 -20.54
CA GLU A 247 0.26 0.23 -20.29
C GLU A 247 -0.05 1.25 -19.19
N LEU A 248 0.74 1.29 -18.11
CA LEU A 248 0.63 2.30 -17.04
C LEU A 248 0.87 3.72 -17.58
N HIS A 249 1.89 3.92 -18.40
CA HIS A 249 2.15 5.19 -19.08
C HIS A 249 0.95 5.67 -19.90
N PHE A 250 0.35 4.79 -20.70
CA PHE A 250 -0.85 5.11 -21.47
C PHE A 250 -2.04 5.43 -20.58
N TYR A 251 -2.24 4.66 -19.50
CA TYR A 251 -3.28 4.93 -18.52
C TYR A 251 -3.10 6.31 -17.89
N GLY A 252 -1.89 6.67 -17.45
CA GLY A 252 -1.64 7.94 -16.78
C GLY A 252 -1.78 9.16 -17.67
N ARG A 253 -1.52 9.02 -18.98
CA ARG A 253 -1.76 10.08 -19.99
C ARG A 253 -3.23 10.34 -20.31
N LEU A 254 -4.16 9.51 -19.83
CA LEU A 254 -5.60 9.65 -20.05
C LEU A 254 -6.31 10.07 -18.73
N PRO A 255 -6.27 11.34 -18.33
CA PRO A 255 -6.71 11.78 -16.99
C PRO A 255 -8.23 11.74 -16.75
N LEU A 256 -9.03 11.60 -17.81
CA LEU A 256 -10.49 11.70 -17.76
C LEU A 256 -11.23 10.39 -18.05
N PHE A 257 -10.52 9.30 -18.39
CA PHE A 257 -11.14 8.08 -18.88
C PHE A 257 -10.55 6.82 -18.25
N GLY A 258 -11.45 5.86 -18.02
CA GLY A 258 -11.11 4.51 -17.59
C GLY A 258 -10.68 4.41 -16.13
N ASN A 259 -10.45 3.16 -15.73
CA ASN A 259 -9.82 2.79 -14.47
C ASN A 259 -8.70 1.80 -14.78
N LEU A 260 -7.69 1.73 -13.91
CA LEU A 260 -6.50 0.89 -14.12
C LEU A 260 -6.89 -0.57 -14.34
N VAL A 261 -7.84 -1.07 -13.55
CA VAL A 261 -8.25 -2.49 -13.55
C VAL A 261 -8.75 -2.94 -14.92
N ASP A 262 -9.58 -2.13 -15.55
CA ASP A 262 -10.19 -2.47 -16.85
C ASP A 262 -9.33 -1.99 -18.04
N PHE A 263 -8.35 -1.10 -17.80
CA PHE A 263 -7.50 -0.52 -18.85
C PHE A 263 -6.26 -1.36 -19.13
N THR A 264 -5.67 -1.97 -18.10
CA THR A 264 -4.45 -2.77 -18.24
C THR A 264 -4.75 -4.26 -18.31
N SER A 265 -3.91 -5.01 -19.01
CA SER A 265 -4.00 -6.47 -19.16
C SER A 265 -3.88 -7.22 -17.84
N PHE A 266 -3.23 -6.61 -16.84
CA PHE A 266 -2.96 -7.18 -15.53
C PHE A 266 -3.83 -6.61 -14.40
N GLY A 267 -4.62 -5.57 -14.66
CA GLY A 267 -5.31 -4.78 -13.64
C GLY A 267 -6.30 -5.59 -12.79
N TYR A 268 -6.89 -6.66 -13.35
CA TYR A 268 -7.76 -7.58 -12.63
C TYR A 268 -7.04 -8.33 -11.50
N HIS A 269 -5.72 -8.58 -11.61
CA HIS A 269 -4.96 -9.18 -10.51
C HIS A 269 -4.89 -8.23 -9.32
N LEU A 270 -4.78 -6.92 -9.55
CA LEU A 270 -4.85 -5.95 -8.47
C LEU A 270 -6.22 -6.02 -7.76
N GLU A 271 -7.31 -6.06 -8.52
CA GLU A 271 -8.66 -6.22 -7.94
C GLU A 271 -8.79 -7.52 -7.12
N ASN A 272 -8.30 -8.64 -7.67
CA ASN A 272 -8.31 -9.93 -7.00
C ASN A 272 -7.45 -9.95 -5.72
N LEU A 273 -6.27 -9.33 -5.74
CA LEU A 273 -5.40 -9.21 -4.57
C LEU A 273 -6.13 -8.57 -3.39
N PHE A 274 -6.76 -7.42 -3.62
CA PHE A 274 -7.49 -6.71 -2.57
C PHE A 274 -8.77 -7.46 -2.15
N ALA A 275 -9.45 -8.14 -3.08
CA ALA A 275 -10.59 -9.01 -2.74
C ALA A 275 -10.18 -10.22 -1.87
N LYS A 276 -9.01 -10.83 -2.14
CA LYS A 276 -8.44 -11.89 -1.30
C LYS A 276 -8.03 -11.36 0.07
N GLY A 277 -7.36 -10.21 0.11
CA GLY A 277 -6.93 -9.56 1.35
C GLY A 277 -8.07 -9.32 2.33
N MET A 278 -9.24 -8.92 1.82
CA MET A 278 -10.44 -8.70 2.63
C MET A 278 -11.13 -9.96 3.15
N CYS A 279 -10.75 -11.16 2.70
CA CYS A 279 -11.46 -12.35 3.12
C CYS A 279 -11.25 -12.63 4.62
N ASN A 280 -12.36 -12.86 5.34
CA ASN A 280 -12.36 -13.24 6.75
C ASN A 280 -12.04 -14.73 6.98
N LYS A 281 -11.51 -15.41 5.97
CA LYS A 281 -11.00 -16.79 6.04
C LYS A 281 -9.60 -16.86 5.44
N TYR A 282 -8.71 -17.59 6.09
CA TYR A 282 -7.43 -17.98 5.51
C TYR A 282 -7.64 -18.98 4.37
N ALA A 283 -6.57 -19.24 3.59
CA ALA A 283 -6.64 -20.12 2.44
C ALA A 283 -6.99 -21.57 2.79
N ASP A 284 -6.67 -22.01 4.01
CA ASP A 284 -7.04 -23.32 4.56
C ASP A 284 -8.51 -23.38 5.05
N GLY A 285 -9.26 -22.28 4.92
CA GLY A 285 -10.65 -22.15 5.36
C GLY A 285 -10.83 -21.77 6.83
N SER A 286 -9.75 -21.66 7.60
CA SER A 286 -9.83 -21.24 9.00
C SER A 286 -10.23 -19.76 9.12
N PRO A 287 -10.94 -19.34 10.19
CA PRO A 287 -11.37 -17.95 10.33
C PRO A 287 -10.20 -16.99 10.55
N ASN A 288 -10.17 -15.88 9.81
CA ASN A 288 -9.37 -14.71 10.15
C ASN A 288 -10.18 -13.84 11.13
N THR A 289 -9.91 -14.03 12.42
CA THR A 289 -10.63 -13.36 13.51
C THR A 289 -10.33 -11.86 13.64
N TRP A 290 -9.29 -11.38 12.96
CA TRP A 290 -8.90 -9.98 12.96
C TRP A 290 -9.76 -9.18 11.99
N ASN A 291 -10.06 -9.76 10.82
CA ASN A 291 -10.86 -9.14 9.80
C ASN A 291 -12.36 -9.31 10.09
N THR A 292 -12.97 -8.24 10.57
CA THR A 292 -14.39 -8.17 10.92
C THR A 292 -15.26 -7.59 9.81
N ILE A 293 -14.74 -7.43 8.59
CA ILE A 293 -15.53 -6.95 7.45
C ILE A 293 -16.68 -7.94 7.19
N ALA A 294 -17.91 -7.41 7.15
CA ALA A 294 -19.12 -8.15 6.82
C ALA A 294 -19.28 -8.35 5.30
N ILE A 295 -18.31 -9.01 4.67
CA ILE A 295 -18.39 -9.45 3.27
C ILE A 295 -18.16 -10.97 3.28
N ASP A 296 -19.08 -11.71 2.67
CA ASP A 296 -18.94 -13.16 2.54
C ASP A 296 -17.78 -13.49 1.60
N CYS A 297 -16.94 -14.45 2.00
CA CYS A 297 -15.92 -14.99 1.12
C CYS A 297 -16.52 -16.03 0.17
N TYR A 298 -16.28 -15.81 -1.12
CA TYR A 298 -16.64 -16.73 -2.21
C TYR A 298 -15.44 -17.56 -2.67
#